data_AF-A0A434AA98-F1
#
_entry.id   AF-A0A434AA98-F1
#
_cell.length_a   1.000
_cell.length_b   1.000
_cell.length_c   1.000
_cell.angle_alpha   90.00
_cell.angle_beta   90.00
_cell.angle_gamma   90.00
#
_symmetry.space_group_name_H-M   'P 1'
#
loop_
_entity.id
_entity.type
_entity.pdbx_description
1 polymer ?
#
loop_
_entity_poly.entity_id
_entity_poly.type
_entity_poly.pdbx_seq_one_letter_code
_entity_poly.pdbx_strand_id
1 'polypeptide(L)'
;MKANIIIIVLILALAFACKKKEEVKVYYSDENSGTFFREKLSNQKLMDSLENRTLFNGDTLAYNELKGIYYIGGQRVTGLLYYSLIMSNKYNYKRASFDVYDILTHDKKVLDDKTKKMAYDYLKKSK
;
A
#
# COMPACT_ATOMS: atom_id res chain seq x y z
N MET A 1 -48.68 -20.53 -14.34
CA MET A 1 -47.59 -21.46 -13.93
C MET A 1 -46.18 -20.94 -14.22
N LYS A 2 -45.86 -20.47 -15.43
CA LYS A 2 -44.49 -20.00 -15.78
C LYS A 2 -44.00 -18.79 -14.94
N ALA A 3 -44.89 -17.83 -14.64
CA ALA A 3 -44.56 -16.67 -13.80
C ALA A 3 -44.17 -17.06 -12.36
N ASN A 4 -44.81 -18.08 -11.79
CA ASN A 4 -44.52 -18.54 -10.43
C ASN A 4 -43.14 -19.22 -10.35
N ILE A 5 -42.73 -19.93 -11.41
CA ILE A 5 -41.40 -20.55 -11.48
C ILE A 5 -40.31 -19.47 -11.56
N ILE A 6 -40.53 -18.40 -12.33
CA ILE A 6 -39.58 -17.28 -12.46
C ILE A 6 -39.39 -16.56 -11.11
N ILE A 7 -40.47 -16.34 -10.36
CA ILE A 7 -40.40 -15.71 -9.03
C ILE A 7 -39.61 -16.58 -8.05
N ILE A 8 -39.80 -17.90 -8.07
CA ILE A 8 -39.07 -18.83 -7.19
C ILE A 8 -37.56 -18.83 -7.51
N VAL A 9 -37.20 -18.79 -8.80
CA VAL A 9 -35.79 -18.74 -9.23
C VAL A 9 -35.12 -17.42 -8.82
N LEU A 10 -35.84 -16.30 -8.90
CA LEU A 10 -35.37 -14.98 -8.44
C LEU A 10 -35.11 -14.95 -6.93
N ILE A 11 -35.99 -15.55 -6.13
CA ILE A 11 -35.83 -15.64 -4.66
C ILE A 11 -34.62 -16.51 -4.29
N LEU A 12 -34.43 -17.65 -4.97
CA LEU A 12 -33.27 -18.51 -4.75
C LEU A 12 -31.95 -17.82 -5.13
N ALA A 13 -31.91 -17.08 -6.24
CA ALA A 13 -30.71 -16.35 -6.67
C ALA A 13 -30.32 -15.24 -5.67
N LEU A 14 -31.30 -14.53 -5.09
CA LEU A 14 -31.07 -13.53 -4.04
C LEU A 14 -30.51 -14.15 -2.75
N ALA A 15 -30.92 -15.38 -2.39
CA ALA A 15 -30.41 -16.08 -1.23
C ALA A 15 -28.93 -16.51 -1.37
N PHE A 16 -28.49 -16.85 -2.58
CA PHE A 16 -27.08 -17.21 -2.85
C PHE A 16 -26.11 -16.02 -2.93
N ALA A 17 -26.62 -14.80 -3.16
CA ALA A 17 -25.78 -13.59 -3.25
C ALA A 17 -25.31 -13.07 -1.88
N CYS A 18 -25.94 -13.47 -0.78
CA CYS A 18 -25.49 -13.17 0.58
C CYS A 18 -24.38 -14.13 1.03
N LYS A 19 -23.18 -13.97 0.49
CA LYS A 19 -21.98 -14.46 1.18
C LYS A 19 -21.79 -13.61 2.44
N LYS A 20 -21.99 -14.20 3.62
CA LYS A 20 -21.58 -13.60 4.89
C LYS A 20 -20.11 -13.17 4.72
N LYS A 21 -19.82 -11.87 4.84
CA LYS A 21 -18.45 -11.41 5.06
C LYS A 21 -17.98 -12.15 6.31
N GLU A 22 -16.91 -12.94 6.20
CA GLU A 22 -16.22 -13.40 7.39
C GLU A 22 -15.91 -12.15 8.22
N GLU A 23 -16.38 -12.17 9.46
CA GLU A 23 -16.04 -11.13 10.42
C GLU A 23 -14.53 -11.11 10.52
N VAL A 24 -13.92 -9.98 10.14
CA VAL A 24 -12.49 -9.77 10.29
C VAL A 24 -12.21 -9.94 11.78
N LYS A 25 -11.57 -11.05 12.16
CA LYS A 25 -11.14 -11.28 13.53
C LYS A 25 -10.12 -10.19 13.87
N VAL A 26 -10.58 -9.16 14.58
CA VAL A 26 -9.71 -8.14 15.14
C VAL A 26 -9.00 -8.77 16.33
N TYR A 27 -7.74 -9.15 16.11
CA TYR A 27 -6.85 -9.56 17.20
C TYR A 27 -6.35 -8.29 17.87
N TYR A 28 -6.75 -8.08 19.11
CA TYR A 28 -6.18 -7.06 19.98
C TYR A 28 -4.86 -7.61 20.52
N SER A 29 -3.73 -7.00 20.16
CA SER A 29 -2.45 -7.22 20.84
C SER A 29 -2.20 -6.08 21.81
N ASP A 30 -1.64 -6.39 22.97
CA ASP A 30 -1.17 -5.37 23.93
C ASP A 30 0.07 -4.62 23.43
N GLU A 31 0.67 -5.11 22.33
CA GLU A 31 1.79 -4.47 21.66
C GLU A 31 1.36 -3.23 20.87
N ASN A 32 2.04 -2.11 21.12
CA ASN A 32 1.81 -0.90 20.33
C ASN A 32 2.26 -1.09 18.88
N SER A 33 1.66 -0.35 17.95
CA SER A 33 2.00 -0.46 16.53
C SER A 33 3.48 -0.22 16.24
N GLY A 34 4.15 0.63 17.03
CA GLY A 34 5.59 0.88 16.90
C GLY A 34 6.45 -0.36 17.11
N THR A 35 6.17 -1.18 18.12
CA THR A 35 6.94 -2.42 18.38
C THR A 35 6.71 -3.43 17.27
N PHE A 36 5.44 -3.64 16.87
CA PHE A 36 5.09 -4.54 15.77
C PHE A 36 5.84 -4.24 14.47
N PHE A 37 5.88 -2.97 14.05
CA PHE A 37 6.56 -2.61 12.80
C PHE A 37 8.09 -2.58 12.94
N ARG A 38 8.64 -2.33 14.14
CA ARG A 38 10.09 -2.47 14.38
C ARG A 38 10.54 -3.93 14.28
N GLU A 39 9.77 -4.86 14.83
CA GLU A 39 10.08 -6.30 14.71
C GLU A 39 10.04 -6.76 13.25
N LYS A 40 9.05 -6.30 12.48
CA LYS A 40 9.03 -6.53 11.03
C LYS A 40 10.24 -5.95 10.33
N LEU A 41 10.65 -4.72 10.67
CA LEU A 41 11.83 -4.08 10.09
C LEU A 41 13.11 -4.85 10.42
N SER A 42 13.21 -5.45 11.61
CA SER A 42 14.35 -6.29 12.01
C SER A 42 14.30 -7.71 11.43
N ASN A 43 13.18 -8.14 10.84
CA ASN A 43 13.05 -9.45 10.22
C ASN A 43 13.63 -9.43 8.80
N GLN A 44 14.93 -9.76 8.69
CA GLN A 44 15.65 -9.73 7.42
C GLN A 44 15.01 -10.58 6.32
N LYS A 45 14.57 -11.81 6.64
CA LYS A 45 13.94 -12.70 5.64
C LYS A 45 12.65 -12.10 5.07
N LEU A 46 11.85 -11.45 5.92
CA LEU A 46 10.65 -10.74 5.49
C LEU A 46 11.01 -9.56 4.60
N MET A 47 11.94 -8.70 5.05
CA MET A 47 12.36 -7.51 4.31
C MET A 47 12.94 -7.90 2.94
N ASP A 48 13.86 -8.86 2.87
CA ASP A 48 14.44 -9.35 1.61
C ASP A 48 13.36 -9.85 0.64
N SER A 49 12.34 -10.54 1.14
CA SER A 49 11.23 -11.03 0.32
C SER A 49 10.39 -9.88 -0.25
N LEU A 50 10.02 -8.92 0.61
CA LEU A 50 9.21 -7.77 0.24
C LEU A 50 9.95 -6.86 -0.75
N GLU A 51 11.23 -6.62 -0.51
CA GLU A 51 12.10 -5.84 -1.37
C GLU A 51 12.26 -6.48 -2.74
N ASN A 52 12.57 -7.78 -2.80
CA ASN A 52 12.69 -8.48 -4.08
C ASN A 52 11.40 -8.41 -4.90
N ARG A 53 10.25 -8.70 -4.29
CA ARG A 53 8.96 -8.63 -4.97
C ARG A 53 8.64 -7.22 -5.47
N THR A 54 8.94 -6.22 -4.66
CA THR A 54 8.75 -4.81 -5.04
C THR A 54 9.65 -4.41 -6.20
N LEU A 55 10.94 -4.69 -6.10
CA LEU A 55 11.95 -4.22 -7.06
C LEU A 55 11.91 -4.98 -8.39
N PHE A 56 11.72 -6.30 -8.36
CA PHE A 56 11.82 -7.14 -9.56
C PHE A 56 10.48 -7.46 -10.20
N ASN A 57 9.39 -7.48 -9.43
CA ASN A 57 8.07 -7.89 -9.93
C ASN A 57 7.05 -6.75 -9.98
N GLY A 58 7.35 -5.58 -9.42
CA GLY A 58 6.38 -4.48 -9.34
C GLY A 58 5.20 -4.81 -8.42
N ASP A 59 5.42 -5.66 -7.41
CA ASP A 59 4.36 -6.13 -6.54
C ASP A 59 3.84 -5.01 -5.63
N THR A 60 2.64 -4.52 -5.93
CA THR A 60 2.04 -3.40 -5.20
C THR A 60 1.64 -3.75 -3.77
N LEU A 61 1.34 -5.01 -3.46
CA LEU A 61 1.03 -5.44 -2.10
C LEU A 61 2.30 -5.47 -1.25
N ALA A 62 3.38 -6.03 -1.80
CA ALA A 62 4.69 -6.00 -1.15
C ALA A 62 5.18 -4.56 -0.90
N TYR A 63 5.00 -3.68 -1.89
CA TYR A 63 5.32 -2.25 -1.74
C TYR A 63 4.52 -1.59 -0.62
N ASN A 64 3.20 -1.83 -0.54
CA ASN A 64 2.36 -1.23 0.49
C ASN A 64 2.73 -1.75 1.89
N GLU A 65 3.16 -3.00 2.00
CA GLU A 65 3.68 -3.54 3.26
C GLU A 65 5.03 -2.90 3.65
N LEU A 66 5.99 -2.79 2.72
CA LEU A 66 7.25 -2.06 2.94
C LEU A 66 7.00 -0.64 3.40
N LYS A 67 6.06 0.06 2.76
CA LYS A 67 5.66 1.41 3.14
C LYS A 67 5.19 1.48 4.59
N GLY A 68 4.32 0.57 5.02
CA GLY A 68 3.86 0.51 6.40
C GLY A 68 5.01 0.30 7.38
N ILE A 69 5.90 -0.65 7.06
CA ILE A 69 7.09 -0.96 7.86
C ILE A 69 8.01 0.26 7.97
N TYR A 70 8.37 0.91 6.87
CA TYR A 70 9.26 2.08 6.90
C TYR A 70 8.62 3.32 7.53
N TYR A 71 7.30 3.51 7.42
CA TYR A 71 6.61 4.65 8.00
C TYR A 71 6.46 4.57 9.52
N ILE A 72 6.28 3.36 10.07
CA ILE A 72 5.96 3.17 11.48
C ILE A 72 7.14 2.57 12.26
N GLY A 73 7.89 1.66 11.63
CA GLY A 73 9.02 0.95 12.24
C GLY A 73 10.38 1.64 12.10
N GLY A 74 10.55 2.61 11.20
CA GLY A 74 11.87 3.20 10.86
C GLY A 74 11.87 4.69 10.53
N GLN A 75 12.97 5.19 9.94
CA GLN A 75 13.06 6.57 9.44
C GLN A 75 12.28 6.70 8.12
N ARG A 76 11.05 7.21 8.22
CA ARG A 76 10.07 7.46 7.16
C ARG A 76 10.64 7.96 5.82
N VAL A 77 11.69 8.78 5.86
CA VAL A 77 12.10 9.65 4.74
C VAL A 77 13.13 9.00 3.82
N THR A 78 14.05 8.18 4.33
CA THR A 78 15.18 7.67 3.54
C THR A 78 14.95 6.26 2.99
N GLY A 79 14.41 5.35 3.80
CA GLY A 79 14.26 3.94 3.41
C GLY A 79 13.26 3.72 2.27
N LEU A 80 12.12 4.41 2.29
CA LEU A 80 11.03 4.16 1.33
C LEU A 80 11.24 4.85 -0.04
N LEU A 81 12.08 5.90 -0.10
CA LEU A 81 12.22 6.73 -1.32
C LEU A 81 12.71 5.90 -2.51
N TYR A 82 13.72 5.04 -2.30
CA TYR A 82 14.30 4.19 -3.34
C TYR A 82 13.24 3.29 -4.00
N TYR A 83 12.49 2.53 -3.20
CA TYR A 83 11.41 1.67 -3.71
C TYR A 83 10.31 2.48 -4.40
N SER A 84 9.96 3.65 -3.86
CA SER A 84 8.92 4.51 -4.44
C SER A 84 9.32 5.07 -5.81
N LEU A 85 10.59 5.47 -5.97
CA LEU A 85 11.12 5.90 -7.26
C LEU A 85 11.05 4.78 -8.31
N ILE A 86 11.45 3.56 -7.96
CA ILE A 86 11.41 2.40 -8.87
C ILE A 86 9.97 2.03 -9.21
N MET A 87 9.09 1.93 -8.21
CA MET A 87 7.67 1.61 -8.42
C MET A 87 6.95 2.66 -9.26
N SER A 88 7.26 3.94 -9.03
CA SER A 88 6.76 5.04 -9.85
C SER A 88 7.29 4.96 -11.28
N ASN A 89 8.60 4.80 -11.48
CA ASN A 89 9.25 4.96 -12.78
C ASN A 89 9.19 3.72 -13.67
N LYS A 90 9.52 2.54 -13.11
CA LYS A 90 9.58 1.29 -13.86
C LYS A 90 8.18 0.68 -14.05
N TYR A 91 7.36 0.72 -13.00
CA TYR A 91 6.07 0.03 -12.99
C TYR A 91 4.86 0.97 -13.12
N ASN A 92 5.09 2.29 -13.26
CA ASN A 92 4.03 3.29 -13.38
C ASN A 92 2.97 3.23 -12.26
N TYR A 93 3.38 2.81 -11.05
CA TYR A 93 2.46 2.69 -9.94
C TYR A 93 2.16 4.08 -9.35
N LYS A 94 0.98 4.62 -9.68
CA LYS A 94 0.57 5.99 -9.32
C LYS A 94 0.69 6.31 -7.83
N ARG A 95 0.38 5.34 -6.96
CA ARG A 95 0.51 5.50 -5.50
C ARG A 95 1.96 5.78 -5.10
N ALA A 96 2.92 5.08 -5.71
CA ALA A 96 4.33 5.32 -5.47
C ALA A 96 4.78 6.68 -6.00
N SER A 97 4.20 7.18 -7.10
CA SER A 97 4.46 8.55 -7.56
C SER A 97 4.02 9.59 -6.52
N PHE A 98 2.84 9.41 -5.91
CA PHE A 98 2.41 10.28 -4.82
C PHE A 98 3.34 10.17 -3.61
N ASP A 99 3.76 8.95 -3.25
CA ASP A 99 4.63 8.73 -2.10
C ASP A 99 6.02 9.35 -2.32
N VAL A 100 6.56 9.39 -3.54
CA VAL A 100 7.77 10.18 -3.86
C VAL A 100 7.55 11.67 -3.61
N TYR A 101 6.42 12.23 -4.06
CA TYR A 101 6.09 13.64 -3.78
C TYR A 101 5.99 13.92 -2.27
N ASP A 102 5.30 13.08 -1.51
CA ASP A 102 5.14 13.23 -0.06
C ASP A 102 6.50 13.19 0.66
N ILE A 103 7.37 12.24 0.28
CA ILE A 103 8.71 12.10 0.86
C ILE A 103 9.58 13.33 0.52
N LEU A 104 9.63 13.74 -0.75
CA LEU A 104 10.46 14.87 -1.17
C LEU A 104 9.98 16.22 -0.62
N THR A 105 8.72 16.33 -0.20
CA THR A 105 8.14 17.56 0.35
C THR A 105 7.90 17.49 1.85
N HIS A 106 8.52 16.53 2.54
CA HIS A 106 8.32 16.28 3.98
C HIS A 106 8.60 17.53 4.84
N ASP A 107 9.72 18.21 4.61
CA ASP A 107 10.03 19.51 5.21
C ASP A 107 10.13 20.60 4.13
N LYS A 108 9.05 21.35 3.97
CA LYS A 108 8.97 22.43 2.98
C LYS A 108 9.85 23.63 3.30
N LYS A 109 10.38 23.77 4.54
CA LYS A 109 11.20 24.91 4.94
C LYS A 109 12.61 24.84 4.38
N VAL A 110 13.13 23.63 4.19
CA VAL A 110 14.49 23.36 3.68
C VAL A 110 14.49 22.93 2.21
N LEU A 111 13.33 22.91 1.57
CA LEU A 111 13.14 22.39 0.22
C LEU A 111 13.66 23.37 -0.84
N ASP A 112 14.73 22.98 -1.55
CA ASP A 112 15.26 23.75 -2.67
C ASP A 112 14.37 23.65 -3.93
N ASP A 113 14.53 24.61 -4.84
CA ASP A 113 13.69 24.72 -6.05
C ASP A 113 13.82 23.51 -7.00
N LYS A 114 15.00 22.87 -7.06
CA LYS A 114 15.22 21.71 -7.93
C LYS A 114 14.49 20.49 -7.38
N THR A 115 14.58 20.26 -6.08
CA THR A 115 13.86 19.16 -5.41
C THR A 115 12.35 19.40 -5.44
N LYS A 116 11.91 20.64 -5.24
CA LYS A 116 10.49 21.04 -5.37
C LYS A 116 9.92 20.75 -6.76
N LYS A 117 10.65 21.12 -7.82
CA LYS A 117 10.24 20.84 -9.20
C LYS A 117 10.09 19.33 -9.42
N MET A 118 11.10 18.55 -9.01
CA MET A 118 11.06 17.09 -9.11
C MET A 118 9.83 16.50 -8.40
N ALA A 119 9.55 16.94 -7.17
CA ALA A 119 8.40 16.46 -6.42
C ALA A 119 7.07 16.75 -7.15
N TYR A 120 6.91 17.95 -7.73
CA TYR A 120 5.71 18.29 -8.48
C TYR A 120 5.53 17.47 -9.76
N ASP A 121 6.60 17.07 -10.42
CA ASP A 121 6.52 16.18 -11.58
C ASP A 121 5.98 14.79 -11.16
N TYR A 122 6.41 14.27 -10.00
CA TYR A 122 5.84 13.05 -9.43
C TYR A 122 4.38 13.22 -8.96
N LEU A 123 4.01 14.39 -8.41
CA LEU A 123 2.62 14.68 -8.07
C LEU A 123 1.72 14.65 -9.32
N LYS A 124 2.16 15.24 -10.44
CA LYS A 124 1.43 15.17 -11.70
C LYS A 124 1.28 13.73 -12.18
N LYS A 125 2.37 12.94 -12.11
CA LYS A 125 2.37 11.53 -12.48
C LYS A 125 1.44 10.66 -11.61
N SER A 126 1.14 11.09 -10.39
CA SER A 126 0.24 10.36 -9.49
C SER A 126 -1.25 10.49 -9.83
N LYS A 127 -1.61 11.41 -10.74
CA LYS A 127 -2.99 11.64 -11.19
C LYS A 127 -3.42 10.61 -12.24
#